data_AF-A0A914UFX7-F1
#
_entry.id   AF-A0A914UFX7-F1
#
_cell.length_a   1.000
_cell.length_b   1.000
_cell.length_c   1.000
_cell.angle_alpha   90.00
_cell.angle_beta   90.00
_cell.angle_gamma   90.00
#
_symmetry.space_group_name_H-M   'P 1'
#
loop_
_entity.id
_entity.type
_entity.pdbx_description
1 polymer ?
#
loop_
_entity_poly.entity_id
_entity_poly.type
_entity_poly.pdbx_seq_one_letter_code
_entity_poly.pdbx_strand_id
1 'polypeptide(L)'
;MMLLFVHILKLVMPKQMYYIYICMIPLIYLPPNEPNILLQKPIKNLKIDDCWLIKGSKGYIETELGESVEVHHFEYYNFNQIELSDSTPKITTVEAITNNNTLLQLGIFNAFGNVTQRIENETHTVISCLIQPMLQNHGKPIFTTLCHFQLFGEEEKEASVS
;
A
#
# COMPACT_ATOMS: atom_id res chain seq x y z
N MET A 1 20.15 16.98 -10.87
CA MET A 1 19.90 15.75 -11.65
C MET A 1 19.21 14.78 -10.71
N MET A 2 17.91 14.55 -10.87
CA MET A 2 17.12 13.72 -9.95
C MET A 2 17.16 12.29 -10.48
N LEU A 3 17.77 11.36 -9.74
CA LEU A 3 17.84 9.95 -10.11
C LEU A 3 16.50 9.29 -9.77
N LEU A 4 15.76 8.89 -10.80
CA LEU A 4 14.58 8.05 -10.70
C LEU A 4 15.05 6.60 -10.60
N PHE A 5 14.85 5.95 -9.45
CA PHE A 5 15.16 4.54 -9.26
C PHE A 5 13.86 3.74 -9.34
N VAL A 6 13.62 3.10 -10.49
CA VAL A 6 12.54 2.13 -10.65
C VAL A 6 13.08 0.76 -10.24
N HIS A 7 12.59 0.21 -9.13
CA HIS A 7 12.93 -1.15 -8.70
C HIS A 7 11.85 -2.10 -9.22
N ILE A 8 12.25 -3.01 -10.11
CA ILE A 8 11.38 -4.05 -10.70
C ILE A 8 11.73 -5.36 -10.01
N LEU A 9 10.83 -5.94 -9.23
CA LEU A 9 11.07 -7.24 -8.60
C LEU A 9 9.87 -8.18 -8.73
N LYS A 10 10.14 -9.40 -9.20
CA LYS A 10 9.20 -10.50 -9.36
C LYS A 10 9.20 -11.35 -8.08
N LEU A 11 8.11 -11.30 -7.31
CA LEU A 11 7.93 -12.18 -6.14
C LEU A 11 6.96 -13.32 -6.49
N VAL A 12 7.46 -14.56 -6.44
CA VAL A 12 6.67 -15.77 -6.69
C VAL A 12 6.27 -16.37 -5.34
N MET A 13 4.97 -16.40 -5.04
CA MET A 13 4.43 -17.18 -3.92
C MET A 13 3.32 -18.14 -4.40
N PRO A 14 3.15 -19.31 -3.75
CA PRO A 14 2.31 -20.36 -4.28
C PRO A 14 0.85 -20.13 -3.86
N LYS A 15 -0.01 -19.95 -4.88
CA LYS A 15 -1.48 -19.77 -4.88
C LYS A 15 -1.91 -18.30 -4.82
N GLN A 16 -2.41 -17.84 -5.97
CA GLN A 16 -2.89 -16.48 -6.33
C GLN A 16 -1.74 -15.47 -6.50
N MET A 17 -1.44 -15.16 -7.75
CA MET A 17 -0.31 -14.33 -8.16
C MET A 17 -0.75 -12.87 -8.24
N TYR A 18 -0.07 -11.99 -7.52
CA TYR A 18 -0.18 -10.55 -7.75
C TYR A 18 1.20 -10.03 -8.13
N TYR A 19 1.32 -9.46 -9.33
CA TYR A 19 2.51 -8.67 -9.64
C TYR A 19 2.31 -7.30 -9.00
N ILE A 20 3.35 -6.74 -8.40
CA ILE A 20 3.28 -5.44 -7.72
C ILE A 20 4.44 -4.61 -8.24
N TYR A 21 4.13 -3.53 -8.98
CA TYR A 21 5.14 -2.55 -9.37
C TYR A 21 5.03 -1.32 -8.47
N ILE A 22 6.09 -1.06 -7.70
CA ILE A 22 6.19 0.14 -6.87
C ILE A 22 7.03 1.18 -7.63
N CYS A 23 6.37 2.16 -8.25
CA CYS A 23 7.02 3.35 -8.79
C CYS A 23 7.12 4.42 -7.68
N MET A 24 8.32 4.92 -7.40
CA MET A 24 8.53 5.96 -6.38
C MET A 24 9.31 7.15 -6.92
N ILE A 25 8.81 8.35 -6.66
CA ILE A 25 9.58 9.60 -6.76
C ILE A 25 10.20 9.84 -5.38
N PRO A 26 11.53 9.84 -5.23
CA PRO A 26 12.17 9.79 -3.92
C PRO A 26 12.12 11.14 -3.23
N LEU A 27 11.60 11.17 -2.01
CA LEU A 27 12.05 12.13 -1.01
C LEU A 27 12.63 11.36 0.19
N ILE A 28 13.81 10.78 -0.06
CA ILE A 28 14.81 10.29 0.89
C ILE A 28 14.35 9.10 1.76
N TYR A 29 15.00 7.97 1.50
CA TYR A 29 14.94 6.73 2.26
C TYR A 29 15.59 6.89 3.65
N LEU A 30 14.94 6.36 4.69
CA LEU A 30 15.60 6.11 5.97
C LEU A 30 15.72 4.58 6.13
N PRO A 31 16.94 4.01 6.24
CA PRO A 31 17.11 2.60 6.57
C PRO A 31 16.32 2.23 7.85
N PRO A 32 15.86 0.97 8.01
CA PRO A 32 16.51 -0.24 7.49
C PRO A 32 15.80 -1.04 6.37
N ASN A 33 14.52 -0.77 6.06
CA ASN A 33 13.73 -1.67 5.19
C ASN A 33 13.34 -1.05 3.86
N GLU A 34 13.26 -1.84 2.80
CA GLU A 34 12.76 -1.44 1.48
C GLU A 34 11.22 -1.47 1.40
N PRO A 35 10.58 -0.77 0.42
CA PRO A 35 9.12 -0.78 0.25
C PRO A 35 8.50 -2.18 0.10
N ASN A 36 9.30 -3.15 -0.34
CA ASN A 36 8.87 -4.55 -0.51
C ASN A 36 8.35 -5.19 0.78
N ILE A 37 8.72 -4.66 1.95
CA ILE A 37 8.23 -5.16 3.25
C ILE A 37 6.71 -5.01 3.39
N LEU A 38 6.13 -4.01 2.74
CA LEU A 38 4.68 -3.74 2.74
C LEU A 38 3.84 -4.91 2.18
N LEU A 39 4.46 -5.71 1.32
CA LEU A 39 3.82 -6.75 0.52
C LEU A 39 4.06 -8.15 1.09
N GLN A 40 4.86 -8.25 2.15
CA GLN A 40 5.11 -9.53 2.78
C GLN A 40 3.85 -10.04 3.49
N LYS A 41 3.77 -11.36 3.68
CA LYS A 41 2.67 -11.97 4.42
C LYS A 41 2.51 -11.29 5.79
N PRO A 42 1.27 -11.13 6.29
CA PRO A 42 1.03 -10.46 7.56
C PRO A 42 1.81 -11.16 8.66
N ILE A 43 2.70 -10.42 9.33
CA ILE A 43 3.48 -10.93 10.45
C ILE A 43 2.62 -10.76 11.70
N LYS A 44 2.46 -11.83 12.48
CA LYS A 44 1.86 -11.72 13.82
C LYS A 44 2.80 -10.89 14.69
N ASN A 45 2.27 -9.81 15.28
CA ASN A 45 3.02 -8.85 16.10
C ASN A 45 4.07 -8.05 15.30
N LEU A 46 3.62 -7.28 14.31
CA LEU A 46 4.44 -6.30 13.59
C LEU A 46 5.23 -5.42 14.57
N LYS A 47 6.52 -5.28 14.30
CA LYS A 47 7.42 -4.31 14.93
C LYS A 47 7.77 -3.21 13.94
N ILE A 48 8.31 -2.10 14.43
CA ILE A 48 8.82 -1.04 13.54
C ILE A 48 9.89 -1.53 12.56
N ASP A 49 10.70 -2.52 12.97
CA ASP A 49 11.70 -3.17 12.12
C ASP A 49 11.07 -4.03 11.00
N ASP A 50 9.75 -4.24 11.04
CA ASP A 50 8.97 -4.88 9.97
C ASP A 50 8.24 -3.85 9.10
N CYS A 51 8.56 -2.57 9.26
CA CYS A 51 7.90 -1.47 8.56
C CYS A 51 8.90 -0.66 7.74
N TRP A 52 8.39 -0.03 6.70
CA TRP A 52 9.12 0.91 5.87
C TRP A 52 9.00 2.33 6.40
N LEU A 53 10.12 3.05 6.45
CA LEU A 53 10.20 4.43 6.92
C LEU A 53 10.40 5.39 5.74
N ILE A 54 9.44 6.30 5.57
CA ILE A 54 9.51 7.37 4.58
C ILE A 54 9.88 8.67 5.29
N LYS A 55 10.81 9.46 4.77
CA LYS A 55 11.15 10.74 5.39
C LYS A 55 9.98 11.74 5.28
N GLY A 56 9.73 12.46 6.37
CA GLY A 56 8.67 13.45 6.47
C GLY A 56 7.29 12.84 6.69
N SER A 57 6.26 13.64 6.41
CA SER A 57 4.85 13.31 6.66
C SER A 57 4.02 13.07 5.40
N LYS A 58 4.63 13.17 4.22
CA LYS A 58 3.98 13.08 2.92
C LYS A 58 4.73 12.14 1.99
N GLY A 59 3.99 11.42 1.16
CA GLY A 59 4.50 10.53 0.14
C GLY A 59 3.36 9.82 -0.56
N TYR A 60 3.66 8.87 -1.42
CA TYR A 60 2.66 7.95 -1.93
C TYR A 60 3.31 6.59 -2.21
N ILE A 61 2.48 5.56 -2.20
CA ILE A 61 2.83 4.24 -2.76
C ILE A 61 2.00 4.07 -4.01
N GLU A 62 2.64 3.59 -5.07
CA GLU A 62 1.96 3.08 -6.25
C GLU A 62 2.19 1.57 -6.29
N THR A 63 1.20 0.81 -6.73
CA THR A 63 1.23 -0.65 -6.79
C THR A 63 0.44 -1.07 -8.02
N GLU A 64 1.13 -1.25 -9.13
CA GLU A 64 0.55 -1.84 -10.33
C GLU A 64 0.32 -3.33 -10.08
N LEU A 65 -0.91 -3.79 -10.32
CA LEU A 65 -1.32 -5.18 -10.18
C LEU A 65 -0.99 -5.90 -11.49
N GLY A 66 -0.37 -7.07 -11.45
CA GLY A 66 -0.06 -7.75 -12.72
C GLY A 66 -1.22 -8.46 -13.39
N GLU A 67 -2.37 -8.48 -12.74
CA GLU A 67 -3.65 -8.83 -13.35
C GLU A 67 -4.69 -7.85 -12.84
N SER A 68 -5.73 -7.61 -13.64
CA SER A 68 -6.85 -6.76 -13.24
C SER A 68 -7.66 -7.47 -12.15
N VAL A 69 -7.95 -6.76 -11.04
CA VAL A 69 -8.62 -7.33 -9.87
C VAL A 69 -9.91 -6.58 -9.58
N GLU A 70 -11.02 -7.29 -9.46
CA GLU A 70 -12.25 -6.78 -8.84
C GLU A 70 -12.04 -6.72 -7.33
N VAL A 71 -11.92 -5.51 -6.78
CA VAL A 71 -11.56 -5.35 -5.37
C VAL A 71 -12.79 -5.40 -4.47
N HIS A 72 -12.72 -6.21 -3.41
CA HIS A 72 -13.74 -6.30 -2.38
C HIS A 72 -13.41 -5.44 -1.17
N HIS A 73 -12.17 -5.50 -0.68
CA HIS A 73 -11.73 -4.71 0.46
C HIS A 73 -10.21 -4.59 0.54
N PHE A 74 -9.77 -3.69 1.40
CA PHE A 74 -8.37 -3.46 1.72
C PHE A 74 -8.14 -3.62 3.21
N GLU A 75 -6.97 -4.12 3.58
CA GLU A 75 -6.53 -4.16 4.97
C GLU A 75 -5.17 -3.50 5.12
N TYR A 76 -5.11 -2.53 6.03
CA TYR A 76 -3.87 -1.94 6.50
C TYR A 76 -3.52 -2.52 7.87
N TYR A 77 -2.31 -3.00 8.01
CA TYR A 77 -1.79 -3.56 9.25
C TYR A 77 -0.70 -2.65 9.82
N ASN A 78 -0.71 -2.49 11.13
CA ASN A 78 0.20 -1.64 11.87
C ASN A 78 0.75 -2.33 13.12
N PHE A 79 1.86 -1.83 13.66
CA PHE A 79 2.40 -2.31 14.92
C PHE A 79 1.57 -1.81 16.12
N ASN A 80 1.61 -2.57 17.21
CA ASN A 80 0.93 -2.21 18.47
C ASN A 80 1.91 -1.55 19.47
N GLN A 81 2.46 -0.39 19.11
CA GLN A 81 3.42 0.36 19.95
C GLN A 81 3.00 1.82 20.04
N ILE A 82 2.43 2.20 21.19
CA ILE A 82 1.88 3.54 21.42
C ILE A 82 2.94 4.63 21.21
N GLU A 83 4.19 4.38 21.60
CA GLU A 83 5.31 5.33 21.52
C GLU A 83 5.68 5.77 20.10
N LEU A 84 5.23 5.03 19.08
CA LEU A 84 5.52 5.30 17.67
C LEU A 84 4.26 5.59 16.85
N SER A 85 3.10 5.68 17.51
CA SER A 85 1.82 6.02 16.87
C SER A 85 1.81 7.41 16.23
N ASP A 86 2.69 8.32 16.67
CA ASP A 86 2.89 9.64 16.06
C ASP A 86 3.48 9.57 14.64
N SER A 87 4.15 8.46 14.32
CA SER A 87 4.76 8.21 13.01
C SER A 87 3.83 7.54 12.01
N THR A 88 2.66 7.06 12.42
CA THR A 88 1.76 6.33 11.52
C THR A 88 0.99 7.29 10.60
N PRO A 89 0.45 6.82 9.46
CA PRO A 89 -0.31 7.67 8.56
C PRO A 89 -1.63 8.12 9.18
N LYS A 90 -1.89 9.43 9.17
CA LYS A 90 -3.11 10.03 9.70
C LYS A 90 -4.21 10.15 8.67
N ILE A 91 -3.86 10.59 7.48
CA ILE A 91 -4.79 10.73 6.37
C ILE A 91 -4.14 10.09 5.16
N THR A 92 -4.66 8.94 4.78
CA THR A 92 -4.26 8.24 3.57
C THR A 92 -5.50 7.89 2.78
N THR A 93 -5.53 8.27 1.50
CA THR A 93 -6.56 7.79 0.58
C THR A 93 -6.12 6.47 -0.03
N VAL A 94 -7.08 5.61 -0.36
CA VAL A 94 -6.84 4.47 -1.25
C VAL A 94 -7.48 4.84 -2.57
N GLU A 95 -6.64 5.01 -3.56
CA GLU A 95 -7.00 5.38 -4.93
C GLU A 95 -6.61 4.23 -5.85
N ALA A 96 -7.24 4.17 -7.02
CA ALA A 96 -6.94 3.15 -8.00
C ALA A 96 -7.09 3.68 -9.42
N ILE A 97 -6.29 3.12 -10.32
CA ILE A 97 -6.46 3.27 -11.75
C ILE A 97 -7.21 2.04 -12.24
N THR A 98 -8.37 2.27 -12.85
CA THR A 98 -9.21 1.25 -13.47
C THR A 98 -8.65 0.83 -14.84
N ASN A 99 -9.14 -0.28 -15.39
CA ASN A 99 -8.73 -0.77 -16.72
C ASN A 99 -8.93 0.26 -17.85
N ASN A 100 -9.86 1.21 -17.70
CA ASN A 100 -10.08 2.30 -18.66
C ASN A 100 -9.27 3.58 -18.34
N ASN A 101 -8.19 3.46 -17.54
CA ASN A 101 -7.32 4.56 -17.12
C ASN A 101 -8.02 5.69 -16.37
N THR A 102 -9.06 5.36 -15.58
CA THR A 102 -9.75 6.33 -14.72
C THR A 102 -9.21 6.24 -13.30
N LEU A 103 -8.91 7.39 -12.69
CA LEU A 103 -8.56 7.46 -11.26
C LEU A 103 -9.84 7.46 -10.42
N LEU A 104 -9.95 6.52 -9.49
CA LEU A 104 -11.07 6.38 -8.57
C LEU A 104 -10.56 6.36 -7.13
N GLN A 105 -11.21 7.10 -6.23
CA GLN A 105 -10.97 6.98 -4.79
C GLN A 105 -11.85 5.86 -4.23
N LEU A 106 -11.22 4.82 -3.69
CA LEU A 106 -11.88 3.64 -3.12
C LEU A 106 -12.12 3.78 -1.62
N GLY A 107 -11.35 4.62 -0.92
CA GLY A 107 -11.59 4.88 0.49
C GLY A 107 -10.57 5.79 1.15
N ILE A 108 -10.71 5.97 2.47
CA ILE A 108 -9.82 6.77 3.31
C ILE A 108 -9.56 5.99 4.60
N PHE A 109 -8.31 5.95 5.06
CA PHE A 109 -7.97 5.40 6.37
C PHE A 109 -7.08 6.32 7.21
N ASN A 110 -7.12 6.08 8.52
CA ASN A 110 -6.39 6.84 9.54
C ASN A 110 -5.79 5.85 10.54
N ALA A 111 -4.51 5.52 10.38
CA ALA A 111 -3.83 4.43 11.06
C ALA A 111 -3.44 4.69 12.52
N PHE A 112 -4.12 5.60 13.23
CA PHE A 112 -3.81 5.88 14.64
C PHE A 112 -4.20 4.72 15.56
N GLY A 113 -3.22 4.15 16.26
CA GLY A 113 -3.45 3.19 17.36
C GLY A 113 -4.13 1.87 17.00
N ASN A 114 -4.55 1.68 15.76
CA ASN A 114 -5.21 0.48 15.26
C ASN A 114 -4.20 -0.47 14.64
N VAL A 115 -4.19 -1.71 15.10
CA VAL A 115 -3.32 -2.79 14.59
C VAL A 115 -3.76 -3.27 13.20
N THR A 116 -5.06 -3.25 12.93
CA THR A 116 -5.62 -3.59 11.62
C THR A 116 -6.79 -2.67 11.32
N GLN A 117 -6.85 -2.15 10.10
CA GLN A 117 -7.97 -1.39 9.57
C GLN A 117 -8.42 -1.99 8.26
N ARG A 118 -9.73 -2.14 8.11
CA ARG A 118 -10.35 -2.69 6.92
C ARG A 118 -11.23 -1.63 6.26
N ILE A 119 -11.10 -1.52 4.95
CA ILE A 119 -11.89 -0.59 4.12
C ILE A 119 -12.64 -1.45 3.10
N GLU A 120 -13.96 -1.51 3.20
CA GLU A 120 -14.80 -2.19 2.20
C GLU A 120 -14.86 -1.36 0.92
N ASN A 121 -14.79 -2.02 -0.23
CA ASN A 121 -14.98 -1.41 -1.54
C ASN A 121 -16.40 -1.72 -2.04
N GLU A 122 -17.31 -0.77 -1.89
CA GLU A 122 -18.72 -0.96 -2.26
C GLU A 122 -18.97 -0.93 -3.78
N THR A 123 -18.00 -0.48 -4.56
CA THR A 123 -18.18 -0.23 -6.00
C THR A 123 -17.82 -1.42 -6.89
N HIS A 124 -17.34 -2.54 -6.32
CA HIS A 124 -16.98 -3.75 -7.08
C HIS A 124 -16.18 -3.43 -8.35
N THR A 125 -15.16 -2.59 -8.19
CA THR A 125 -14.45 -2.00 -9.32
C THR A 125 -13.22 -2.83 -9.66
N VAL A 126 -13.06 -3.07 -10.96
CA VAL A 126 -11.87 -3.71 -11.51
C VAL A 126 -10.76 -2.68 -11.69
N ILE A 127 -9.60 -2.95 -11.10
CA ILE A 127 -8.45 -2.06 -11.09
C ILE A 127 -7.19 -2.76 -11.59
N SER A 128 -6.29 -2.00 -12.20
CA SER A 128 -4.97 -2.46 -12.66
C SER A 128 -3.83 -1.84 -11.87
N CYS A 129 -4.07 -0.75 -11.14
CA CYS A 129 -3.08 -0.12 -10.27
C CYS A 129 -3.75 0.48 -9.03
N LEU A 130 -3.05 0.43 -7.91
CA LEU A 130 -3.43 1.03 -6.64
C LEU A 130 -2.47 2.18 -6.30
N ILE A 131 -3.02 3.28 -5.80
CA ILE A 131 -2.27 4.45 -5.34
C ILE A 131 -2.69 4.75 -3.90
N GLN A 132 -1.71 5.01 -3.04
CA GLN A 132 -1.94 5.32 -1.62
C GLN A 132 -1.20 6.61 -1.25
N PRO A 133 -1.81 7.78 -1.47
CA PRO A 133 -1.24 9.05 -1.08
C PRO A 133 -1.32 9.22 0.43
N MET A 134 -0.16 9.44 1.05
CA MET A 134 -0.08 9.88 2.44
C MET A 134 -0.04 11.40 2.48
N LEU A 135 -1.08 12.00 3.02
CA LEU A 135 -1.19 13.45 3.12
C LEU A 135 -0.55 13.99 4.40
N GLN A 136 -0.57 13.19 5.47
CA GLN A 136 -0.03 13.55 6.77
C GLN A 136 0.20 12.30 7.65
N ASN A 137 1.17 12.36 8.57
CA ASN A 137 1.29 11.47 9.72
C ASN A 137 0.73 12.11 11.00
N HIS A 138 0.81 11.42 12.13
CA HIS A 138 0.31 11.90 13.42
C HIS A 138 1.22 12.88 14.18
N GLY A 139 2.22 13.46 13.51
CA GLY A 139 3.05 14.51 14.09
C GLY A 139 4.53 14.15 14.24
N LYS A 140 4.97 12.96 13.81
CA LYS A 140 6.40 12.65 13.74
C LYS A 140 7.09 13.57 12.73
N PRO A 141 8.08 14.39 13.13
CA PRO A 141 8.66 15.39 12.23
C PRO A 141 9.62 14.79 11.21
N ILE A 142 10.19 13.62 11.50
CA ILE A 142 11.32 13.07 10.73
C ILE A 142 10.84 12.06 9.69
N PHE A 143 9.83 11.24 10.01
CA PHE A 143 9.42 10.12 9.16
C PHE A 143 7.97 9.71 9.36
N THR A 144 7.46 8.94 8.41
CA THR A 144 6.20 8.22 8.45
C THR A 144 6.49 6.73 8.33
N THR A 145 5.85 5.93 9.17
CA THR A 145 6.03 4.47 9.21
C THR A 145 4.88 3.78 8.50
N LEU A 146 5.21 2.88 7.57
CA LEU A 146 4.26 2.07 6.82
C LEU A 146 4.58 0.61 7.00
N CYS A 147 3.65 -0.18 7.52
CA CYS A 147 3.94 -1.57 7.84
C CYS A 147 3.47 -2.50 6.73
N HIS A 148 2.22 -2.96 6.74
CA HIS A 148 1.76 -3.93 5.74
C HIS A 148 0.42 -3.49 5.17
N PHE A 149 0.24 -3.71 3.88
CA PHE A 149 -0.99 -3.42 3.17
C PHE A 149 -1.40 -4.59 2.30
N GLN A 150 -2.69 -4.94 2.33
CA GLN A 150 -3.24 -6.05 1.57
C GLN A 150 -4.50 -5.65 0.83
N LEU A 151 -4.60 -6.13 -0.39
CA LEU A 151 -5.76 -6.02 -1.26
C LEU A 151 -6.42 -7.39 -1.34
N PHE A 152 -7.74 -7.42 -1.18
CA PHE A 152 -8.55 -8.62 -1.30
C PHE A 152 -9.59 -8.43 -2.39
N GLY A 153 -9.61 -9.35 -3.34
CA GLY A 153 -10.48 -9.29 -4.51
C GLY A 153 -10.39 -10.57 -5.34
N GLU A 154 -11.08 -10.57 -6.47
CA GLU A 154 -11.09 -11.65 -7.44
C GLU A 154 -10.44 -11.20 -8.75
N GLU A 155 -9.66 -12.09 -9.38
CA GLU A 155 -9.11 -11.84 -10.71
C GLU A 155 -10.25 -11.68 -11.72
N GLU A 156 -10.16 -10.65 -12.57
CA GLU A 156 -11.06 -10.52 -13.71
C GLU A 156 -10.78 -11.65 -14.68
N LYS A 157 -11.63 -12.68 -14.67
CA LYS A 157 -11.55 -13.74 -15.67
C LYS A 157 -11.91 -13.15 -17.02
N GLU A 158 -11.00 -13.22 -17.99
CA GLU A 158 -11.34 -12.99 -19.39
C GLU A 158 -12.61 -13.80 -19.71
N ALA A 159 -13.67 -13.11 -20.15
CA ALA A 159 -14.87 -13.77 -20.62
C ALA A 159 -14.43 -14.74 -21.73
N SER A 160 -14.49 -16.04 -21.43
CA SER A 160 -14.10 -17.08 -22.36
C SER A 160 -14.87 -16.89 -23.65
N VAL A 161 -14.19 -16.47 -24.71
CA VAL A 161 -14.76 -16.33 -26.04
C VAL A 161 -15.11 -17.74 -26.50
N SER A 162 -16.39 -18.08 -26.43
CA SER A 162 -17.00 -19.28 -27.02
C SER A 162 -17.23 -19.10 -28.50
#